data_AF-A0A4R7DVS4-F1
#
_entry.id   AF-A0A4R7DVS4-F1
#
_cell.length_a   1.000
_cell.length_b   1.000
_cell.length_c   1.000
_cell.angle_alpha   90.00
_cell.angle_beta   90.00
_cell.angle_gamma   90.00
#
_symmetry.space_group_name_H-M   'P 1'
#
loop_
_entity.id
_entity.type
_entity.pdbx_description
1 polymer ?
#
loop_
_entity_poly.entity_id
_entity_poly.type
_entity_poly.pdbx_seq_one_letter_code
_entity_poly.pdbx_strand_id
1 'polypeptide(L)'
;MSNKMQPEKLATLHEQLKHEIADSEFESASATLARLIKSLNNLPENWQESQQWVKAVADADQYLTEIQPTLEAEQEKARAAMSKITKSKKGVKAYTR
;
A
#
# COMPACT_ATOMS: atom_id res chain seq x y z
N MET A 1 -29.94 -2.22 -3.19
CA MET A 1 -28.90 -2.76 -4.10
C MET A 1 -27.70 -3.15 -3.26
N SER A 2 -27.53 -4.43 -2.94
CA SER A 2 -26.35 -4.90 -2.21
C SER A 2 -25.16 -4.76 -3.13
N ASN A 3 -24.30 -3.77 -2.87
CA ASN A 3 -23.02 -3.59 -3.53
C ASN A 3 -22.08 -4.70 -3.03
N LYS A 4 -22.40 -5.96 -3.38
CA LYS A 4 -21.57 -7.12 -3.04
C LYS A 4 -20.26 -6.89 -3.77
N MET A 5 -19.20 -6.72 -2.98
CA MET A 5 -17.86 -6.65 -3.52
C MET A 5 -17.63 -7.87 -4.44
N GLN A 6 -16.93 -7.69 -5.56
CA GLN A 6 -16.66 -8.75 -6.52
C GLN A 6 -15.18 -9.13 -6.48
N PRO A 7 -14.84 -10.41 -6.69
CA PRO A 7 -13.45 -10.87 -6.67
C PRO A 7 -12.61 -10.19 -7.77
N GLU A 8 -13.21 -9.89 -8.92
CA GLU A 8 -12.57 -9.15 -10.03
C GLU A 8 -12.12 -7.74 -9.62
N LYS A 9 -12.89 -7.10 -8.73
CA LYS A 9 -12.55 -5.77 -8.21
C LYS A 9 -11.35 -5.83 -7.28
N LEU A 10 -11.23 -6.90 -6.49
CA LEU A 10 -10.05 -7.14 -5.66
C LEU A 10 -8.82 -7.40 -6.53
N ALA A 11 -8.95 -8.24 -7.57
CA ALA A 11 -7.89 -8.50 -8.52
C ALA A 11 -7.43 -7.23 -9.25
N THR A 12 -8.37 -6.37 -9.65
CA THR A 12 -8.06 -5.09 -10.31
C THR A 12 -7.31 -4.14 -9.38
N LEU A 13 -7.72 -4.06 -8.10
CA LEU A 13 -7.01 -3.25 -7.10
C LEU A 13 -5.60 -3.77 -6.84
N HIS A 14 -5.43 -5.10 -6.81
CA HIS A 14 -4.12 -5.74 -6.68
C HIS A 14 -3.21 -5.42 -7.89
N GLU A 15 -3.72 -5.54 -9.11
CA GLU A 15 -2.96 -5.22 -10.33
C GLU A 15 -2.62 -3.72 -10.43
N GLN A 16 -3.54 -2.84 -10.03
CA GLN A 16 -3.26 -1.39 -9.94
C GLN A 16 -2.13 -1.12 -8.96
N LEU A 17 -2.20 -1.69 -7.75
CA LEU A 17 -1.15 -1.53 -6.75
C LEU A 17 0.21 -2.00 -7.28
N LYS A 18 0.22 -3.14 -7.99
CA LYS A 18 1.43 -3.65 -8.66
C LYS A 18 2.05 -2.64 -9.60
N HIS A 19 1.22 -2.05 -10.45
CA HIS A 19 1.66 -1.09 -11.45
C HIS A 19 2.15 0.21 -10.79
N GLU A 20 1.40 0.75 -9.82
CA GLU A 20 1.75 1.99 -9.12
C GLU A 20 3.05 1.86 -8.31
N ILE A 21 3.29 0.70 -7.67
CA ILE A 21 4.56 0.43 -6.98
C ILE A 21 5.72 0.30 -7.99
N ALA A 22 5.49 -0.35 -9.14
CA ALA A 22 6.52 -0.47 -10.19
C ALA A 22 6.89 0.89 -10.81
N ASP A 23 5.92 1.77 -11.00
CA ASP A 23 6.12 3.14 -11.50
C ASP A 23 6.61 4.12 -10.40
N SER A 24 6.85 3.64 -9.17
CA SER A 24 7.24 4.47 -8.02
C SER A 24 6.23 5.57 -7.67
N GLU A 25 4.96 5.38 -8.03
CA GLU A 25 3.84 6.26 -7.67
C GLU A 25 3.35 5.95 -6.24
N PHE A 26 4.22 6.15 -5.26
CA PHE A 26 3.95 5.76 -3.86
C PHE A 26 2.72 6.46 -3.24
N GLU A 27 2.41 7.69 -3.66
CA GLU A 27 1.21 8.39 -3.19
C GLU A 27 -0.07 7.68 -3.65
N SER A 28 -0.16 7.37 -4.95
CA SER A 28 -1.29 6.65 -5.55
C SER A 28 -1.36 5.21 -5.00
N ALA A 29 -0.21 4.52 -4.95
CA ALA A 29 -0.09 3.19 -4.38
C ALA A 29 -0.57 3.12 -2.93
N SER A 30 -0.27 4.14 -2.10
CA SER A 30 -0.74 4.17 -0.71
C SER A 30 -2.28 4.25 -0.61
N ALA A 31 -2.93 4.97 -1.52
CA ALA A 31 -4.39 5.07 -1.58
C ALA A 31 -5.03 3.76 -2.07
N THR A 32 -4.43 3.13 -3.09
CA THR A 32 -4.87 1.83 -3.61
C THR A 32 -4.68 0.72 -2.59
N LEU A 33 -3.55 0.70 -1.87
CA LEU A 33 -3.26 -0.19 -0.75
C LEU A 33 -4.35 -0.09 0.33
N ALA A 34 -4.69 1.13 0.76
CA ALA A 34 -5.74 1.35 1.76
C ALA A 34 -7.11 0.82 1.30
N ARG A 35 -7.44 0.99 0.00
CA ARG A 35 -8.66 0.42 -0.59
C ARG A 35 -8.62 -1.10 -0.64
N LEU A 36 -7.49 -1.70 -0.98
CA LEU A 36 -7.29 -3.15 -1.02
C LEU A 36 -7.46 -3.76 0.38
N ILE A 37 -6.81 -3.20 1.40
CA ILE A 37 -6.93 -3.66 2.80
C ILE A 37 -8.37 -3.51 3.29
N LYS A 38 -9.02 -2.38 3.03
CA LYS A 38 -10.44 -2.19 3.39
C LYS A 38 -11.34 -3.26 2.76
N SER A 39 -11.01 -3.62 1.52
CA SER A 39 -11.74 -4.63 0.77
C SER A 39 -11.54 -6.03 1.32
N LEU A 40 -10.31 -6.39 1.68
CA LEU A 40 -9.98 -7.65 2.36
C LEU A 40 -10.63 -7.76 3.75
N ASN A 41 -10.82 -6.64 4.46
CA ASN A 41 -11.56 -6.62 5.72
C ASN A 41 -13.08 -6.71 5.56
N ASN A 42 -13.62 -6.43 4.37
CA ASN A 42 -15.06 -6.45 4.07
C ASN A 42 -15.40 -7.54 3.04
N LEU A 43 -14.79 -8.70 3.19
CA LEU A 43 -15.11 -9.87 2.37
C LEU A 43 -16.52 -10.39 2.70
N PRO A 44 -17.25 -10.91 1.70
CA PRO A 44 -18.56 -11.52 1.96
C PRO A 44 -18.41 -12.78 2.83
N GLU A 45 -19.33 -13.07 3.74
CA GLU A 45 -19.25 -14.22 4.68
C GLU A 45 -18.87 -15.56 4.01
N ASN A 46 -19.29 -15.74 2.76
CA ASN A 46 -19.13 -16.97 1.99
C ASN A 46 -17.92 -16.94 1.05
N TRP A 47 -16.99 -15.98 1.21
CA TRP A 47 -15.88 -15.79 0.27
C TRP A 47 -15.00 -17.04 0.14
N GLN A 48 -14.85 -17.82 1.21
CA GLN A 48 -14.06 -19.05 1.22
C GLN A 48 -14.68 -20.17 0.38
N GLU A 49 -15.99 -20.13 0.12
CA GLU A 49 -16.68 -21.12 -0.71
C GLU A 49 -16.39 -20.93 -2.20
N SER A 50 -15.90 -19.75 -2.59
CA SER A 50 -15.57 -19.44 -3.98
C SER A 50 -14.06 -19.49 -4.19
N GLN A 51 -13.61 -20.42 -5.05
CA GLN A 51 -12.20 -20.50 -5.42
C GLN A 51 -11.65 -19.21 -6.03
N GLN A 52 -12.49 -18.41 -6.70
CA GLN A 52 -12.09 -17.11 -7.25
C GLN A 52 -11.73 -16.12 -6.15
N TRP A 53 -12.52 -16.09 -5.07
CA TRP A 53 -12.25 -15.26 -3.91
C TRP A 53 -11.02 -15.73 -3.14
N VAL A 54 -10.92 -17.03 -2.88
CA VAL A 54 -9.75 -17.62 -2.21
C VAL A 54 -8.47 -17.28 -2.98
N LYS A 55 -8.48 -17.46 -4.30
CA LYS A 55 -7.34 -17.12 -5.15
C LYS A 55 -7.05 -15.62 -5.12
N ALA A 56 -8.05 -14.76 -5.29
CA ALA A 56 -7.84 -13.31 -5.32
C ALA A 56 -7.29 -12.77 -3.98
N VAL A 57 -7.81 -13.28 -2.86
CA VAL A 57 -7.34 -12.93 -1.52
C VAL A 57 -5.91 -13.43 -1.31
N ALA A 58 -5.60 -14.66 -1.70
CA ALA A 58 -4.25 -15.22 -1.59
C ALA A 58 -3.22 -14.47 -2.45
N ASP A 59 -3.56 -14.11 -3.70
CA ASP A 59 -2.70 -13.33 -4.59
C ASP A 59 -2.41 -11.95 -4.00
N ALA A 60 -3.45 -11.28 -3.49
CA ALA A 60 -3.33 -9.99 -2.84
C ALA A 60 -2.48 -10.07 -1.56
N ASP A 61 -2.72 -11.06 -0.69
CA ASP A 61 -1.99 -11.25 0.57
C ASP A 61 -0.50 -11.57 0.34
N GLN A 62 -0.22 -12.45 -0.63
CA GLN A 62 1.14 -12.76 -1.04
C GLN A 62 1.85 -11.50 -1.53
N TYR A 63 1.23 -10.74 -2.43
CA TYR A 63 1.84 -9.53 -2.97
C TYR A 63 2.08 -8.46 -1.89
N LEU A 64 1.13 -8.29 -0.97
CA LEU A 64 1.28 -7.39 0.17
C LEU A 64 2.50 -7.75 1.03
N THR A 65 2.72 -9.05 1.24
CA THR A 65 3.89 -9.57 1.96
C THR A 65 5.18 -9.31 1.18
N GLU A 66 5.16 -9.46 -0.15
CA GLU A 66 6.33 -9.21 -1.02
C GLU A 66 6.72 -7.72 -1.06
N ILE A 67 5.76 -6.81 -1.08
CA ILE A 67 6.04 -5.36 -1.12
C ILE A 67 6.30 -4.74 0.25
N GLN A 68 5.95 -5.42 1.35
CA GLN A 68 6.16 -4.93 2.70
C GLN A 68 7.59 -4.43 2.96
N PRO A 69 8.67 -5.19 2.64
CA PRO A 69 10.04 -4.69 2.81
C PRO A 69 10.34 -3.45 1.95
N THR A 70 9.77 -3.36 0.74
CA THR A 70 9.93 -2.18 -0.13
C THR A 70 9.27 -0.95 0.49
N LEU A 71 8.05 -1.10 1.02
CA LEU A 71 7.33 -0.01 1.69
C LEU A 71 8.07 0.44 2.97
N GLU A 72 8.61 -0.50 3.75
CA GLU A 72 9.41 -0.18 4.95
C GLU A 72 10.70 0.57 4.59
N ALA A 73 11.40 0.14 3.53
CA ALA A 73 12.61 0.80 3.06
C ALA A 73 12.33 2.25 2.59
N GLU A 74 11.23 2.48 1.87
CA GLU A 74 10.83 3.83 1.46
C GLU A 74 10.42 4.71 2.66
N GLN A 75 9.73 4.15 3.65
CA GLN A 75 9.41 4.85 4.88
C GLN A 75 10.67 5.23 5.67
N GLU A 76 11.67 4.34 5.73
CA GLU A 76 12.96 4.63 6.37
C GLU A 76 13.72 5.73 5.62
N LYS A 77 13.78 5.68 4.28
CA LYS A 77 14.39 6.74 3.46
C LYS A 77 13.70 8.09 3.68
N ALA A 78 12.37 8.12 3.74
CA ALA A 78 11.61 9.34 4.01
C ALA A 78 11.93 9.90 5.41
N ARG A 79 11.99 9.04 6.45
CA ARG A 79 12.40 9.44 7.80
C ARG A 79 13.83 9.96 7.85
N ALA A 80 14.75 9.30 7.14
CA ALA A 80 16.15 9.72 7.07
C ALA A 80 16.30 11.08 6.38
N ALA A 81 15.54 11.33 5.30
CA ALA A 81 15.48 12.62 4.61
C ALA A 81 14.92 13.72 5.53
N MET A 82 13.83 13.46 6.26
CA MET A 82 13.28 14.41 7.24
C MET A 82 14.29 14.72 8.36
N SER A 83 15.01 13.72 8.87
CA SER A 83 16.04 13.89 9.89
C SER A 83 17.19 14.79 9.40
N LYS A 84 17.62 14.63 8.14
CA LYS A 84 18.61 15.51 7.49
C LYS A 84 18.10 16.94 7.37
N ILE A 85 16.85 17.16 6.94
CA ILE A 85 16.25 18.50 6.84
C ILE A 85 16.20 19.18 8.22
N THR A 86 15.81 18.43 9.25
CA THR A 86 15.68 18.96 10.61
C THR A 86 17.04 19.32 11.22
N LYS A 87 18.08 18.52 10.97
CA LYS A 87 19.47 18.85 11.36
C LYS A 87 20.01 20.06 10.59
N SER A 88 19.75 20.15 9.29
CA SER A 88 20.19 21.27 8.46
C SER A 88 19.57 22.59 8.94
N LYS A 89 18.28 22.60 9.31
CA LYS A 89 17.59 23.79 9.87
C LYS A 89 18.12 24.22 11.24
N LYS A 90 18.61 23.29 12.07
CA LYS A 90 19.32 23.60 13.33
C LYS A 90 20.70 24.22 13.06
N GLY A 91 21.41 23.77 12.03
CA GLY A 91 22.71 24.33 11.63
C GLY A 91 22.61 25.76 11.10
N VAL A 92 21.59 26.07 10.31
CA VAL A 92 21.41 27.41 9.71
C VAL A 92 21.16 28.49 10.78
N LYS A 93 20.44 28.18 11.88
CA LYS A 93 20.25 29.11 13.00
C LYS A 93 21.52 29.42 13.80
N ALA A 94 22.58 28.60 13.68
CA ALA A 94 23.83 28.84 14.40
C ALA A 94 24.73 29.89 13.71
N TYR A 95 24.51 30.17 12.42
CA TYR A 95 25.34 31.08 11.62
C TYR A 95 24.72 32.44 11.33
N THR A 96 23.45 32.66 11.68
CA THR A 96 22.85 33.99 11.75
C THR A 96 23.03 34.56 13.14
N ARG A 97 24.23 35.09 13.42
CA ARG A 97 24.48 35.97 14.56
C ARG A 97 25.25 37.20 14.09
#